data_AF-A0A3G1GJ07-F1
#
_entry.id   AF-A0A3G1GJ07-F1
#
_cell.length_a   1.000
_cell.length_b   1.000
_cell.length_c   1.000
_cell.angle_alpha   90.00
_cell.angle_beta   90.00
_cell.angle_gamma   90.00
#
_symmetry.space_group_name_H-M   'P 1'
#
loop_
_entity.id
_entity.type
_entity.pdbx_description
1 polymer ?
#
loop_
_entity_poly.entity_id
_entity_poly.type
_entity_poly.pdbx_seq_one_letter_code
_entity_poly.pdbx_strand_id
1 'polypeptide(L)'
;TTSVAIEVMVCQEYLGQQSHVVYQAPLWKSILDFDLRIDGQPSLVRDIVSGQRFNRPRGGYAAVVNVGSDSTWLGNVLAMSNLYAYGRLAWDPSQEAVTLAEEWTQMTFGLDQTVVKTVVGLLMDTWPTYEQYSGNLGIQTLCDILGTHYGPGPASQDGNGWGQW
;
A
#
# COMPACT_ATOMS: atom_id res chain seq x y z
N THR A 1 -7.49 -24.13 14.60
CA THR A 1 -7.08 -22.74 14.32
C THR A 1 -7.12 -22.51 12.81
N THR A 2 -7.59 -21.35 12.37
CA THR A 2 -7.68 -21.02 10.93
C THR A 2 -6.41 -20.30 10.49
N SER A 3 -5.80 -20.73 9.39
CA SER A 3 -4.67 -20.00 8.77
C SER A 3 -5.20 -18.76 8.07
N VAL A 4 -4.42 -17.67 8.08
CA VAL A 4 -4.82 -16.38 7.47
C VAL A 4 -3.68 -15.87 6.60
N ALA A 5 -4.02 -15.08 5.60
CA ALA A 5 -3.10 -14.29 4.81
C ALA A 5 -3.64 -12.87 4.70
N ILE A 6 -2.78 -11.89 4.45
CA ILE A 6 -3.20 -10.52 4.13
C ILE A 6 -3.24 -10.32 2.62
N GLU A 7 -4.25 -9.63 2.15
CA GLU A 7 -4.33 -9.16 0.76
C GLU A 7 -4.19 -7.64 0.76
N VAL A 8 -3.26 -7.14 -0.05
CA VAL A 8 -3.06 -5.70 -0.29
C VAL A 8 -3.25 -5.38 -1.76
N MET A 9 -3.47 -4.11 -2.07
CA MET A 9 -3.70 -3.67 -3.44
C MET A 9 -2.50 -2.87 -3.95
N VAL A 10 -1.70 -3.44 -4.84
CA VAL A 10 -0.64 -2.70 -5.56
C VAL A 10 -1.28 -1.83 -6.64
N CYS A 11 -2.34 -2.32 -7.27
CA CYS A 11 -3.25 -1.50 -8.09
C CYS A 11 -3.77 -0.32 -7.26
N GLN A 12 -3.88 0.86 -7.86
CA GLN A 12 -4.28 2.07 -7.16
C GLN A 12 -5.75 2.44 -7.39
N GLU A 13 -6.69 1.48 -7.28
CA GLU A 13 -8.12 1.72 -7.53
C GLU A 13 -8.66 2.96 -6.78
N TYR A 14 -8.39 3.05 -5.47
CA TYR A 14 -8.78 4.18 -4.61
C TYR A 14 -7.65 5.18 -4.35
N LEU A 15 -6.46 4.93 -4.91
CA LEU A 15 -5.25 5.72 -4.71
C LEU A 15 -4.80 6.40 -6.01
N GLY A 16 -5.76 6.79 -6.85
CA GLY A 16 -5.52 7.64 -8.01
C GLY A 16 -5.06 6.92 -9.28
N GLN A 17 -5.28 5.61 -9.37
CA GLN A 17 -5.24 4.81 -10.60
C GLN A 17 -3.93 4.91 -11.39
N GLN A 18 -2.81 5.04 -10.70
CA GLN A 18 -1.47 5.33 -11.24
C GLN A 18 -1.34 6.67 -12.01
N SER A 19 -2.43 7.40 -12.24
CA SER A 19 -2.38 8.81 -12.66
C SER A 19 -1.78 9.69 -11.56
N HIS A 20 -2.04 9.34 -10.30
CA HIS A 20 -1.36 9.89 -9.14
C HIS A 20 -0.21 8.98 -8.70
N VAL A 21 0.90 9.59 -8.29
CA VAL A 21 1.99 8.85 -7.65
C VAL A 21 1.62 8.65 -6.19
N VAL A 22 1.48 7.41 -5.75
CA VAL A 22 1.22 7.06 -4.36
C VAL A 22 2.10 5.87 -3.99
N TYR A 23 3.13 6.12 -3.19
CA TYR A 23 3.98 5.07 -2.64
C TYR A 23 3.30 4.44 -1.42
N GLN A 24 2.97 3.15 -1.52
CA GLN A 24 2.07 2.47 -0.59
C GLN A 24 2.80 1.72 0.53
N ALA A 25 4.14 1.58 0.48
CA ALA A 25 4.87 0.87 1.52
C ALA A 25 4.69 1.45 2.94
N PRO A 26 4.65 2.79 3.15
CA PRO A 26 4.34 3.36 4.46
C PRO A 26 2.94 2.96 4.96
N LEU A 27 1.94 2.96 4.07
CA LEU A 27 0.58 2.49 4.39
C LEU A 27 0.60 1.01 4.81
N TRP A 28 1.22 0.13 4.04
CA TRP A 28 1.28 -1.28 4.40
C TRP A 28 2.05 -1.53 5.69
N LYS A 29 3.13 -0.79 5.96
CA LYS A 29 3.83 -0.87 7.24
C LYS A 29 2.94 -0.46 8.41
N SER A 30 2.14 0.60 8.27
CA SER A 30 1.19 0.98 9.32
C SER A 30 0.23 -0.15 9.70
N ILE A 31 -0.15 -0.98 8.71
CA ILE A 31 -1.00 -2.16 8.92
C ILE A 31 -0.19 -3.29 9.56
N LEU A 32 0.96 -3.64 8.97
CA LEU A 32 1.80 -4.77 9.38
C LEU A 32 2.39 -4.61 10.78
N ASP A 33 2.70 -3.37 11.17
CA ASP A 33 3.26 -3.01 12.47
C ASP A 33 2.18 -2.65 13.50
N PHE A 34 0.89 -2.74 13.14
CA PHE A 34 -0.20 -2.56 14.08
C PHE A 34 -0.27 -3.72 15.07
N ASP A 35 -0.25 -3.40 16.37
CA ASP A 35 -0.33 -4.37 17.45
C ASP A 35 -1.78 -4.55 17.94
N LEU A 36 -2.36 -5.71 17.65
CA LEU A 36 -3.74 -6.04 18.05
C LEU A 36 -3.90 -6.39 19.53
N ARG A 37 -2.79 -6.57 20.28
CA ARG A 37 -2.79 -6.86 21.73
C ARG A 37 -3.71 -8.01 22.15
N ILE A 38 -3.81 -9.06 21.33
CA ILE A 38 -4.64 -10.23 21.62
C ILE A 38 -4.17 -10.91 22.91
N ASP A 39 -5.11 -11.12 23.84
CA ASP A 39 -4.88 -11.61 25.20
C ASP A 39 -3.91 -10.74 26.02
N GLY A 40 -3.85 -9.44 25.71
CA GLY A 40 -2.95 -8.48 26.36
C GLY A 40 -1.48 -8.62 25.98
N GLN A 41 -1.15 -9.44 24.97
CA GLN A 41 0.22 -9.70 24.51
C GLN A 41 0.49 -9.09 23.13
N PRO A 42 1.74 -8.71 22.81
CA PRO A 42 2.12 -8.25 21.48
C PRO A 42 1.63 -9.20 20.39
N SER A 43 0.89 -8.65 19.43
CA SER A 43 0.21 -9.37 18.37
C SER A 43 0.23 -8.52 17.10
N LEU A 44 1.43 -8.24 16.60
CA LEU A 44 1.63 -7.48 15.37
C LEU A 44 0.94 -8.20 14.21
N VAL A 45 0.30 -7.47 13.31
CA VAL A 45 -0.36 -8.05 12.13
C VAL A 45 0.63 -8.92 11.35
N ARG A 46 1.88 -8.48 11.16
CA ARG A 46 2.94 -9.27 10.50
C ARG A 46 3.23 -10.63 11.18
N ASP A 47 3.14 -10.70 12.50
CA ASP A 47 3.35 -11.96 13.25
C ASP A 47 2.12 -12.88 13.15
N ILE A 48 0.93 -12.31 12.99
CA ILE A 48 -0.32 -13.05 12.84
C ILE A 48 -0.42 -13.66 11.43
N VAL A 49 -0.12 -12.86 10.40
CA VAL A 49 -0.25 -13.26 8.99
C VAL A 49 0.88 -14.18 8.55
N SER A 50 2.07 -14.11 9.16
CA SER A 50 3.13 -15.11 8.99
C SER A 50 2.83 -16.43 9.72
N GLY A 51 1.87 -16.41 10.65
CA GLY A 51 1.49 -17.55 11.48
C GLY A 51 2.29 -17.69 12.78
N GLN A 52 3.34 -16.89 12.98
CA GLN A 52 4.23 -16.93 14.15
C GLN A 52 3.48 -16.72 15.47
N ARG A 53 2.59 -15.72 15.56
CA ARG A 53 1.88 -15.36 16.81
C ARG A 53 1.00 -16.49 17.36
N PHE A 54 0.47 -17.34 16.49
CA PHE A 54 -0.50 -18.39 16.82
C PHE A 54 -0.03 -19.81 16.46
N ASN A 55 1.24 -19.98 16.11
CA ASN A 55 1.83 -21.23 15.65
C ASN A 55 0.99 -21.92 14.55
N ARG A 56 0.55 -21.13 13.55
CA ARG A 56 -0.25 -21.64 12.44
C ARG A 56 0.67 -22.30 11.40
N PRO A 57 0.25 -23.42 10.78
CA PRO A 57 1.09 -24.13 9.81
C PRO A 57 1.24 -23.36 8.48
N ARG A 58 0.39 -22.36 8.24
CA ARG A 58 0.41 -21.51 7.06
C ARG A 58 0.08 -20.07 7.44
N GLY A 59 0.68 -19.18 6.66
CA GLY A 59 0.48 -17.75 6.66
C GLY A 59 0.78 -17.22 5.26
N GLY A 60 0.59 -15.93 5.02
CA GLY A 60 1.03 -15.36 3.75
C GLY A 60 0.58 -13.94 3.47
N TYR A 61 0.98 -13.52 2.28
CA TYR A 61 0.75 -12.22 1.70
C TYR A 61 0.27 -12.46 0.26
N ALA A 62 -0.74 -11.71 -0.14
CA ALA A 62 -1.25 -11.65 -1.49
C ALA A 62 -1.33 -10.18 -1.92
N ALA A 63 -1.17 -9.94 -3.21
CA ALA A 63 -1.39 -8.62 -3.77
C ALA A 63 -2.22 -8.69 -5.05
N VAL A 64 -3.15 -7.75 -5.16
CA VAL A 64 -3.79 -7.41 -6.43
C VAL A 64 -2.87 -6.45 -7.18
N VAL A 65 -2.27 -6.94 -8.26
CA VAL A 65 -1.36 -6.18 -9.12
C VAL A 65 -2.06 -5.95 -10.47
N ASN A 66 -1.83 -4.79 -11.09
CA ASN A 66 -2.42 -4.42 -12.38
C ASN A 66 -1.36 -4.19 -13.46
N VAL A 67 -0.35 -5.07 -13.51
CA VAL A 67 0.58 -5.12 -14.63
C VAL A 67 -0.23 -5.30 -15.93
N GLY A 68 0.01 -4.42 -16.88
CA GLY A 68 -0.58 -4.44 -18.21
C GLY A 68 0.48 -4.43 -19.31
N SER A 69 0.03 -4.17 -20.54
CA SER A 69 0.87 -4.10 -21.73
C SER A 69 1.58 -2.74 -21.92
N ASP A 70 1.45 -1.82 -20.96
CA ASP A 70 2.16 -0.53 -21.01
C ASP A 70 3.68 -0.78 -20.91
N SER A 71 4.47 0.05 -21.59
CA SER A 71 5.95 -0.02 -21.53
C SER A 71 6.52 0.14 -20.10
N THR A 72 5.79 0.81 -19.22
CA THR A 72 6.10 0.98 -17.80
C THR A 72 5.51 -0.12 -16.91
N TRP A 73 4.80 -1.09 -17.51
CA TRP A 73 4.07 -2.20 -16.87
C TRP A 73 2.87 -1.76 -16.03
N LEU A 74 3.03 -0.75 -15.17
CA LEU A 74 2.00 -0.25 -14.26
C LEU A 74 1.42 1.13 -14.66
N GLY A 75 1.72 1.62 -15.86
CA GLY A 75 1.25 2.91 -16.38
C GLY A 75 2.04 4.12 -15.87
N ASN A 76 2.60 4.05 -14.66
CA ASN A 76 3.47 5.07 -14.08
C ASN A 76 4.79 4.44 -13.62
N VAL A 77 5.92 5.00 -14.07
CA VAL A 77 7.26 4.48 -13.73
C VAL A 77 7.47 4.39 -12.21
N LEU A 78 6.96 5.37 -11.46
CA LEU A 78 7.10 5.38 -10.00
C LEU A 78 6.20 4.36 -9.31
N ALA A 79 5.11 3.90 -9.95
CA ALA A 79 4.25 2.86 -9.39
C ALA A 79 4.94 1.48 -9.30
N MET A 80 6.00 1.24 -10.09
CA MET A 80 6.82 0.03 -9.97
C MET A 80 7.51 -0.11 -8.61
N SER A 81 7.71 1.01 -7.88
CA SER A 81 8.19 1.00 -6.50
C SER A 81 7.23 0.25 -5.56
N ASN A 82 5.92 0.25 -5.84
CA ASN A 82 4.92 -0.45 -5.03
C ASN A 82 5.00 -1.97 -5.22
N LEU A 83 5.14 -2.44 -6.46
CA LEU A 83 5.32 -3.87 -6.74
C LEU A 83 6.63 -4.39 -6.11
N TYR A 84 7.69 -3.59 -6.20
CA TYR A 84 8.96 -3.90 -5.53
C TYR A 84 8.81 -3.97 -4.00
N ALA A 85 8.22 -2.94 -3.40
CA ALA A 85 8.04 -2.88 -1.95
C ALA A 85 7.14 -4.01 -1.43
N TYR A 86 6.09 -4.38 -2.17
CA TYR A 86 5.25 -5.54 -1.85
C TYR A 86 6.08 -6.82 -1.78
N GLY A 87 6.88 -7.10 -2.82
CA GLY A 87 7.72 -8.30 -2.85
C GLY A 87 8.71 -8.33 -1.68
N ARG A 88 9.31 -7.19 -1.34
CA ARG A 88 10.23 -7.08 -0.21
C ARG A 88 9.53 -7.27 1.13
N LEU A 89 8.36 -6.67 1.36
CA LEU A 89 7.62 -6.80 2.61
C LEU A 89 6.97 -8.18 2.79
N ALA A 90 6.57 -8.83 1.69
CA ALA A 90 6.10 -10.21 1.74
C ALA A 90 7.22 -11.19 2.11
N TRP A 91 8.47 -10.86 1.73
CA TRP A 91 9.67 -11.62 2.10
C TRP A 91 10.10 -11.36 3.55
N ASP A 92 10.23 -10.09 3.92
CA ASP A 92 10.58 -9.66 5.27
C ASP A 92 9.80 -8.37 5.62
N PRO A 93 8.73 -8.47 6.44
CA PRO A 93 7.88 -7.35 6.78
C PRO A 93 8.51 -6.39 7.81
N SER A 94 9.70 -6.71 8.34
CA SER A 94 10.40 -5.84 9.28
C SER A 94 11.16 -4.69 8.60
N GLN A 95 11.34 -4.76 7.28
CA GLN A 95 12.02 -3.72 6.50
C GLN A 95 11.28 -2.38 6.56
N GLU A 96 12.05 -1.29 6.49
CA GLU A 96 11.54 0.07 6.53
C GLU A 96 11.19 0.59 5.14
N ALA A 97 10.07 1.31 5.02
CA ALA A 97 9.57 1.80 3.73
C ALA A 97 10.59 2.71 3.02
N VAL A 98 11.29 3.56 3.75
CA VAL A 98 12.33 4.44 3.19
C VAL A 98 13.49 3.65 2.58
N THR A 99 13.91 2.55 3.22
CA THR A 99 14.97 1.69 2.70
C THR A 99 14.55 1.02 1.40
N LEU A 100 13.30 0.56 1.32
CA LEU A 100 12.77 -0.05 0.09
C LEU A 100 12.68 0.97 -1.06
N ALA A 101 12.32 2.22 -0.76
CA ALA A 101 12.33 3.31 -1.72
C ALA A 101 13.76 3.62 -2.22
N GLU A 102 14.75 3.65 -1.32
CA GLU A 102 16.16 3.86 -1.65
C GLU A 102 16.70 2.78 -2.59
N GLU A 103 16.51 1.51 -2.23
CA GLU A 103 16.97 0.37 -3.04
C GLU A 103 16.33 0.35 -4.43
N TRP A 104 15.00 0.52 -4.49
CA TRP A 104 14.29 0.56 -5.76
C TRP A 104 14.76 1.70 -6.64
N THR A 105 14.95 2.89 -6.06
CA THR A 105 15.41 4.08 -6.77
C THR A 105 16.80 3.89 -7.33
N GLN A 106 17.72 3.31 -6.55
CA GLN A 106 19.09 3.02 -6.99
C GLN A 106 19.13 2.05 -8.17
N MET A 107 18.30 1.01 -8.14
CA MET A 107 18.21 0.03 -9.24
C MET A 107 17.54 0.60 -10.49
N THR A 108 16.63 1.55 -10.34
CA THR A 108 15.81 2.08 -11.44
C THR A 108 16.44 3.30 -12.10
N PHE A 109 17.00 4.21 -11.32
CA PHE A 109 17.50 5.52 -11.77
C PHE A 109 19.01 5.72 -11.57
N GLY A 110 19.70 4.74 -10.97
CA GLY A 110 21.15 4.77 -10.74
C GLY A 110 21.55 5.34 -9.39
N LEU A 111 22.87 5.50 -9.19
CA LEU A 111 23.47 5.77 -7.88
C LEU A 111 23.74 7.26 -7.59
N ASP A 112 23.32 8.16 -8.49
CA ASP A 112 23.46 9.61 -8.26
C ASP A 112 22.70 10.01 -7.00
N GLN A 113 23.42 10.55 -6.02
CA GLN A 113 22.85 10.83 -4.70
C GLN A 113 21.83 11.96 -4.70
N THR A 114 21.89 12.86 -5.68
CA THR A 114 20.86 13.89 -5.84
C THR A 114 19.57 13.25 -6.32
N VAL A 115 19.65 12.41 -7.36
CA VAL A 115 18.51 11.67 -7.89
C VAL A 115 17.86 10.78 -6.81
N VAL A 116 18.68 9.99 -6.10
CA VAL A 116 18.18 9.10 -5.04
C VAL A 116 17.42 9.88 -3.97
N LYS A 117 18.02 10.94 -3.43
CA LYS A 117 17.37 11.75 -2.39
C LYS A 117 16.09 12.41 -2.87
N THR A 118 16.08 12.93 -4.09
CA THR A 118 14.89 13.58 -4.67
C THR A 118 13.74 12.59 -4.84
N VAL A 119 14.00 11.42 -5.43
CA VAL A 119 12.94 10.43 -5.68
C VAL A 119 12.46 9.79 -4.37
N VAL A 120 13.36 9.45 -3.44
CA VAL A 120 12.98 8.88 -2.14
C VAL A 120 12.14 9.87 -1.33
N GLY A 121 12.53 11.15 -1.28
CA GLY A 121 11.74 12.19 -0.62
C GLY A 121 10.34 12.31 -1.24
N LEU A 122 10.26 12.38 -2.57
CA LEU A 122 8.98 12.41 -3.28
C LEU A 122 8.12 11.19 -2.93
N LEU A 123 8.66 9.97 -3.03
CA LEU A 123 7.91 8.74 -2.73
C LEU A 123 7.37 8.76 -1.29
N MET A 124 8.21 9.08 -0.31
CA MET A 124 7.80 9.09 1.10
C MET A 124 6.70 10.12 1.41
N ASP A 125 6.64 11.23 0.68
CA ASP A 125 5.62 12.27 0.87
C ASP A 125 4.30 11.98 0.13
N THR A 126 4.31 11.08 -0.85
CA THR A 126 3.16 10.91 -1.76
C THR A 126 1.88 10.39 -1.11
N TRP A 127 1.95 9.39 -0.22
CA TRP A 127 0.75 8.85 0.43
C TRP A 127 0.05 9.88 1.35
N PRO A 128 0.76 10.54 2.29
CA PRO A 128 0.16 11.62 3.08
C PRO A 128 -0.35 12.77 2.22
N THR A 129 0.32 13.06 1.10
CA THR A 129 -0.13 14.09 0.16
C THR A 129 -1.44 13.71 -0.51
N TYR A 130 -1.58 12.46 -0.97
CA TYR A 130 -2.81 11.97 -1.59
C TYR A 130 -3.98 12.01 -0.60
N GLU A 131 -3.79 11.46 0.60
CA GLU A 131 -4.79 11.43 1.66
C GLU A 131 -5.33 12.85 1.99
N GLN A 132 -4.44 13.85 2.07
CA GLN A 132 -4.81 15.22 2.41
C GLN A 132 -5.85 15.84 1.49
N TYR A 133 -5.94 15.43 0.22
CA TYR A 133 -6.93 15.97 -0.72
C TYR A 133 -7.99 14.97 -1.19
N SER A 134 -7.85 13.67 -0.89
CA SER A 134 -8.81 12.63 -1.31
C SER A 134 -9.76 12.16 -0.21
N GLY A 135 -9.46 12.47 1.05
CA GLY A 135 -10.26 12.07 2.22
C GLY A 135 -9.38 11.96 3.46
N ASN A 136 -9.73 12.66 4.53
CA ASN A 136 -8.92 12.78 5.74
C ASN A 136 -9.66 12.28 7.00
N LEU A 137 -8.93 12.09 8.10
CA LEU A 137 -9.47 11.69 9.41
C LEU A 137 -10.09 10.29 9.47
N GLY A 138 -9.67 9.39 8.56
CA GLY A 138 -10.11 8.00 8.55
C GLY A 138 -11.53 7.78 8.01
N ILE A 139 -12.15 8.81 7.40
CA ILE A 139 -13.33 8.60 6.57
C ILE A 139 -12.93 7.73 5.37
N GLN A 140 -13.84 6.87 4.91
CA GLN A 140 -13.61 6.07 3.71
C GLN A 140 -13.34 6.99 2.50
N THR A 141 -12.85 6.43 1.40
CA THR A 141 -12.53 7.19 0.18
C THR A 141 -13.64 8.19 -0.17
N LEU A 142 -13.30 9.43 -0.51
CA LEU A 142 -14.29 10.41 -0.99
C LEU A 142 -14.43 10.39 -2.52
N CYS A 143 -14.03 9.30 -3.17
CA CYS A 143 -14.15 9.15 -4.62
C CYS A 143 -15.57 8.77 -5.05
N ASP A 144 -15.86 8.86 -6.36
CA ASP A 144 -17.08 8.27 -6.92
C ASP A 144 -17.05 6.74 -6.84
N ILE A 145 -17.80 6.17 -5.90
CA ILE A 145 -17.88 4.71 -5.66
C ILE A 145 -18.96 4.00 -6.49
N LEU A 146 -19.71 4.72 -7.33
CA LEU A 146 -20.74 4.14 -8.20
C LEU A 146 -20.26 3.95 -9.64
N GLY A 147 -19.19 4.64 -10.01
CA GLY A 147 -18.60 4.61 -11.34
C GLY A 147 -17.18 4.07 -11.35
N THR A 148 -16.23 4.94 -11.69
CA THR A 148 -14.86 4.55 -12.02
C THR A 148 -13.92 4.52 -10.82
N HIS A 149 -14.37 4.95 -9.63
CA HIS A 149 -13.52 5.10 -8.43
C HIS A 149 -12.41 6.16 -8.61
N TYR A 150 -12.59 7.09 -9.57
CA TYR A 150 -11.64 8.16 -9.85
C TYR A 150 -12.26 9.54 -9.64
N GLY A 151 -11.52 10.42 -8.96
CA GLY A 151 -11.96 11.78 -8.67
C GLY A 151 -13.02 11.86 -7.57
N PRO A 152 -13.31 13.07 -7.06
CA PRO A 152 -14.17 13.25 -5.90
C PRO A 152 -15.64 12.97 -6.23
N GLY A 153 -16.31 12.21 -5.35
CA GLY A 153 -17.75 11.96 -5.38
C GLY A 153 -18.33 11.65 -3.99
N PRO A 154 -18.16 12.50 -2.94
CA PRO A 154 -18.59 12.15 -1.58
C PRO A 154 -20.06 11.72 -1.46
N ALA A 155 -20.96 12.34 -2.22
CA ALA A 155 -22.38 12.00 -2.21
C ALA A 155 -22.68 10.61 -2.76
N SER A 156 -21.74 10.00 -3.50
CA SER A 156 -21.90 8.63 -4.01
C SER A 156 -21.89 7.59 -2.90
N GLN A 157 -21.41 7.93 -1.70
CA GLN A 157 -21.42 7.05 -0.52
C GLN A 157 -22.84 6.90 0.07
N ASP A 158 -23.70 7.92 -0.04
CA ASP A 158 -25.06 7.85 0.49
C ASP A 158 -26.05 7.26 -0.54
N GLY A 159 -27.16 6.72 -0.05
CA GLY A 159 -28.28 6.25 -0.86
C GLY A 159 -27.99 5.03 -1.76
N ASN A 160 -26.93 4.27 -1.50
CA ASN A 160 -26.57 3.06 -2.25
C ASN A 160 -26.59 1.78 -1.38
N GLY A 161 -26.34 0.63 -2.01
CA GLY A 161 -26.38 -0.69 -1.35
C GLY A 161 -25.04 -1.18 -0.77
N TRP A 162 -23.98 -0.37 -0.76
CA TRP A 162 -22.60 -0.80 -0.50
C TRP A 162 -22.13 -0.61 0.95
N GLY A 163 -22.92 0.09 1.77
CA GLY A 163 -22.64 0.20 3.21
C GLY A 163 -21.46 1.11 3.57
N GLN A 164 -21.06 2.00 2.67
CA GLN A 164 -20.05 3.04 2.90
C GLN A 164 -20.82 4.35 3.17
N TRP A 165 -20.99 4.74 4.44
CA TRP A 165 -21.78 5.92 4.86
C TRP A 165 -20.93 6.94 5.60
#